data_AF-A0A952M2M0-F1
#
_entry.id   AF-A0A952M2M0-F1
#
_cell.length_a   1.000
_cell.length_b   1.000
_cell.length_c   1.000
_cell.angle_alpha   90.00
_cell.angle_beta   90.00
_cell.angle_gamma   90.00
#
_symmetry.space_group_name_H-M   'P 1'
#
loop_
_entity.id
_entity.type
_entity.pdbx_description
1 polymer ?
#
loop_
_entity_poly.entity_id
_entity_poly.type
_entity_poly.pdbx_seq_one_letter_code
_entity_poly.pdbx_strand_id
1 'polypeptide(L)'
;MSIDCANKVLFVSDGALWIWERVTTLITTLGIDADKVYEVIDFYHAVQYLTSLAKQQSAWSTATQKKWVRKSRRRLKSGHVGLVIADTIAVCKSAGKSSLKRSVNILSRIKTE
;
A
#
# COMPACT_ATOMS: atom_id res chain seq x y z
N MET A 1 -10.90 22.19 -19.49
CA MET A 1 -9.63 22.06 -18.78
C MET A 1 -9.12 20.66 -19.04
N SER A 2 -7.94 20.52 -19.63
CA SER A 2 -7.38 19.21 -20.00
C SER A 2 -6.43 18.72 -18.91
N ILE A 3 -6.28 17.40 -18.80
CA ILE A 3 -5.53 16.76 -17.71
C ILE A 3 -4.01 17.03 -17.77
N ASP A 4 -3.47 17.29 -18.95
CA ASP A 4 -2.06 17.66 -19.19
C ASP A 4 -1.67 19.00 -18.56
N CYS A 5 -2.66 19.87 -18.32
CA CYS A 5 -2.47 21.17 -17.66
C CYS A 5 -2.38 21.05 -16.13
N ALA A 6 -2.63 19.87 -15.55
CA ALA A 6 -2.54 19.67 -14.11
C ALA A 6 -1.08 19.71 -13.62
N ASN A 7 -0.84 20.36 -12.48
CA ASN A 7 0.49 20.34 -11.83
C ASN A 7 0.85 18.97 -11.26
N LYS A 8 -0.16 18.22 -10.80
CA LYS A 8 -0.03 16.86 -10.27
C LYS A 8 -1.27 16.06 -10.63
N VAL A 9 -1.08 14.77 -10.91
CA VAL A 9 -2.14 13.78 -11.16
C VAL A 9 -1.97 12.65 -10.14
N LEU A 10 -2.96 12.45 -9.28
CA LEU A 10 -2.94 11.43 -8.24
C LEU A 10 -3.87 10.27 -8.60
N PHE A 11 -3.29 9.07 -8.74
CA PHE A 11 -4.02 7.83 -8.89
C PHE A 11 -4.12 7.13 -7.54
N VAL A 12 -5.33 7.04 -6.99
CA VAL A 12 -5.63 6.31 -5.76
C VAL A 12 -6.32 5.00 -6.10
N SER A 13 -5.79 3.87 -5.64
CA SER A 13 -6.34 2.56 -5.96
C SER A 13 -6.11 1.50 -4.88
N ASP A 14 -6.75 0.34 -5.00
CA ASP A 14 -6.63 -0.78 -4.06
C ASP A 14 -5.24 -1.45 -4.04
N GLY A 15 -4.37 -1.12 -5.00
CA GLY A 15 -3.02 -1.65 -5.10
C GLY A 15 -2.88 -2.91 -5.96
N ALA A 16 -3.91 -3.37 -6.65
CA ALA A 16 -3.84 -4.48 -7.57
C ALA A 16 -2.89 -4.19 -8.74
N LEU A 17 -2.01 -5.15 -9.06
CA LEU A 17 -0.93 -4.97 -10.03
C LEU A 17 -1.43 -4.52 -11.41
N TRP A 18 -2.53 -5.13 -11.89
CA TRP A 18 -3.12 -4.82 -13.19
C TRP A 18 -3.63 -3.37 -13.30
N ILE A 19 -3.93 -2.70 -12.18
CA ILE A 19 -4.34 -1.30 -12.18
C ILE A 19 -3.15 -0.41 -12.50
N TRP A 20 -1.99 -0.67 -11.90
CA TRP A 20 -0.77 0.12 -12.14
C TRP A 20 -0.23 -0.07 -13.57
N GLU A 21 -0.34 -1.29 -14.12
CA GLU A 21 -0.03 -1.56 -15.54
C GLU A 21 -0.92 -0.72 -16.47
N ARG A 22 -2.21 -0.61 -16.13
CA ARG A 22 -3.15 0.25 -16.88
C ARG A 22 -2.87 1.73 -16.71
N VAL A 23 -2.54 2.20 -15.50
CA VAL A 23 -2.18 3.60 -15.23
C VAL A 23 -0.97 3.99 -16.08
N THR A 24 0.07 3.16 -16.11
CA THR A 24 1.26 3.36 -16.95
C THR A 24 0.88 3.50 -18.43
N THR A 25 0.03 2.60 -18.94
CA THR A 25 -0.47 2.64 -20.32
C THR A 25 -1.26 3.92 -20.61
N LEU A 26 -2.11 4.35 -19.68
CA LEU A 26 -2.94 5.54 -19.80
C LEU A 26 -2.12 6.82 -19.86
N ILE A 27 -1.14 6.97 -18.96
CA ILE A 27 -0.23 8.12 -18.89
C ILE A 27 0.52 8.27 -20.23
N THR A 28 1.03 7.14 -20.74
CA THR A 28 1.76 7.10 -22.01
C THR A 28 0.86 7.50 -23.18
N THR A 29 -0.37 6.96 -23.23
CA THR A 29 -1.33 7.21 -24.30
C THR A 29 -1.81 8.67 -24.32
N LEU A 30 -1.94 9.29 -23.15
CA LEU A 30 -2.41 10.67 -23.00
C LEU A 30 -1.27 11.71 -23.08
N GLY A 31 -0.01 11.28 -23.22
CA GLY A 31 1.14 12.19 -23.24
C GLY A 31 1.33 12.96 -21.92
N ILE A 32 0.88 12.38 -20.80
CA ILE A 32 1.03 13.00 -19.48
C ILE A 32 2.48 12.82 -19.03
N ASP A 33 3.08 13.90 -18.57
CA ASP A 33 4.40 13.87 -17.94
C ASP A 33 4.38 12.96 -16.69
N ALA A 34 5.18 11.89 -16.72
CA ALA A 34 5.24 10.89 -15.66
C ALA A 34 5.73 11.47 -14.32
N ASP A 35 6.50 12.56 -14.35
CA ASP A 35 6.99 13.23 -13.13
C ASP A 35 5.86 13.95 -12.37
N LYS A 36 4.73 14.20 -13.04
CA LYS A 36 3.52 14.77 -12.43
C LYS A 36 2.58 13.69 -11.87
N VAL A 37 2.88 12.41 -12.08
CA VAL A 37 2.00 11.30 -11.71
C VAL A 37 2.43 10.69 -10.39
N TYR A 38 1.46 10.58 -9.48
CA TYR A 38 1.61 9.96 -8.17
C TYR A 38 0.65 8.78 -8.07
N GLU A 39 1.16 7.63 -7.63
CA GLU A 39 0.37 6.42 -7.38
C GLU A 39 0.33 6.18 -5.87
N VAL A 40 -0.87 6.08 -5.32
CA VAL A 40 -1.09 5.89 -3.88
C VAL A 40 -2.10 4.78 -3.65
N ILE A 41 -1.81 3.94 -2.66
CA ILE A 41 -2.77 2.92 -2.22
C ILE A 41 -3.83 3.56 -1.34
N ASP A 42 -5.08 3.21 -1.60
CA ASP A 42 -6.21 3.60 -0.78
C ASP A 42 -6.01 3.16 0.68
N PHE A 43 -6.24 4.09 1.60
CA PHE A 43 -6.01 3.89 3.03
C PHE A 43 -6.80 2.70 3.59
N TYR A 44 -8.05 2.53 3.18
CA TYR A 44 -8.89 1.45 3.71
C TYR A 44 -8.46 0.09 3.18
N HIS A 45 -8.04 0.02 1.91
CA HIS A 45 -7.45 -1.19 1.34
C HIS A 45 -6.12 -1.55 2.01
N ALA A 46 -5.27 -0.57 2.31
CA ALA A 46 -4.06 -0.80 3.10
C ALA A 46 -4.39 -1.37 4.49
N VAL A 47 -5.41 -0.85 5.19
CA VAL A 47 -5.84 -1.37 6.49
C VAL A 47 -6.46 -2.77 6.39
N GLN A 48 -7.23 -3.06 5.33
CA GLN A 48 -7.76 -4.39 5.06
C GLN A 48 -6.63 -5.39 4.84
N TYR A 49 -5.60 -5.01 4.08
CA TYR A 49 -4.40 -5.82 3.89
C TYR A 49 -3.73 -6.19 5.21
N LEU A 50 -3.48 -5.18 6.06
CA LEU A 50 -2.90 -5.37 7.39
C LEU A 50 -3.79 -6.30 8.25
N THR A 51 -5.10 -6.12 8.19
CA THR A 51 -6.04 -6.96 8.96
C THR A 51 -5.97 -8.42 8.52
N SER A 52 -5.93 -8.68 7.21
CA SER A 52 -5.78 -10.02 6.66
C SER A 52 -4.45 -10.65 7.06
N LEU A 53 -3.35 -9.89 7.01
CA LEU A 53 -2.03 -10.36 7.43
C LEU A 53 -2.02 -10.75 8.92
N ALA A 54 -2.62 -9.93 9.78
CA ALA A 54 -2.71 -10.21 11.20
C ALA A 54 -3.51 -11.49 11.48
N LYS A 55 -4.62 -11.72 10.75
CA LYS A 55 -5.43 -12.94 10.88
C LYS A 55 -4.68 -14.21 10.48
N GLN A 56 -3.71 -14.10 9.57
CA GLN A 56 -2.85 -15.22 9.17
C GLN A 56 -1.80 -15.58 10.23
N GLN A 57 -1.60 -14.75 11.26
CA GLN A 57 -0.69 -15.05 12.36
C GLN A 57 -1.38 -15.96 13.38
N SER A 58 -1.26 -17.28 13.19
CA SER A 58 -1.83 -18.29 14.09
C SER A 58 -1.28 -18.23 15.52
N ALA A 59 -0.03 -17.78 15.67
CA ALA A 59 0.61 -17.59 16.98
C ALA A 59 0.05 -16.39 17.77
N TRP A 60 -0.74 -15.52 17.14
CA TRP A 60 -1.28 -14.32 17.79
C TRP A 60 -2.69 -14.56 18.31
N SER A 61 -2.92 -14.15 19.56
CA SER A 61 -4.29 -14.00 20.06
C SER A 61 -5.04 -12.92 19.27
N THR A 62 -6.38 -13.00 19.27
CA THR A 62 -7.25 -11.97 18.68
C THR A 62 -6.95 -10.56 19.22
N ALA A 63 -6.56 -10.46 20.49
CA ALA A 63 -6.17 -9.18 21.10
C ALA A 63 -4.87 -8.64 20.51
N THR A 64 -3.87 -9.49 20.32
CA THR A 64 -2.59 -9.14 19.68
C THR A 64 -2.80 -8.70 18.22
N GLN A 65 -3.59 -9.44 17.46
CA GLN A 65 -3.95 -9.09 16.07
C GLN A 65 -4.59 -7.69 16.00
N LYS A 66 -5.62 -7.44 16.81
CA LYS A 66 -6.29 -6.12 16.88
C LYS A 66 -5.35 -5.00 17.31
N LYS A 67 -4.47 -5.25 18.30
CA LYS A 67 -3.50 -4.26 18.79
C LYS A 67 -2.51 -3.88 17.69
N TRP A 68 -2.01 -4.85 16.93
CA TRP A 68 -1.11 -4.62 15.82
C TRP A 68 -1.78 -3.83 14.70
N VAL A 69 -2.97 -4.25 14.24
CA VAL A 69 -3.72 -3.51 13.20
C VAL A 69 -4.01 -2.07 13.63
N ARG A 70 -4.43 -1.85 14.88
CA ARG A 70 -4.69 -0.49 15.40
C ARG A 70 -3.42 0.36 15.46
N LYS A 71 -2.26 -0.23 15.76
CA LYS A 71 -0.97 0.46 15.73
C LYS A 71 -0.60 0.85 14.29
N SER A 72 -0.66 -0.09 13.36
CA SER A 72 -0.33 0.12 11.95
C SER A 72 -1.27 1.15 11.30
N ARG A 73 -2.58 1.08 11.57
CA ARG A 73 -3.56 2.07 11.11
C ARG A 73 -3.24 3.48 11.58
N ARG A 74 -2.85 3.66 12.84
CA ARG A 74 -2.46 4.97 13.38
C ARG A 74 -1.22 5.51 12.69
N ARG A 75 -0.21 4.65 12.46
CA ARG A 75 1.00 5.01 11.73
C ARG A 75 0.71 5.45 10.30
N LEU A 76 -0.15 4.73 9.57
CA LEU A 76 -0.61 5.15 8.24
C LEU A 76 -1.27 6.54 8.27
N LYS A 77 -2.19 6.79 9.21
CA LYS A 77 -2.83 8.11 9.35
C LYS A 77 -1.85 9.25 9.65
N SER A 78 -0.76 8.94 10.32
CA SER A 78 0.28 9.90 10.67
C SER A 78 1.43 9.92 9.67
N GLY A 79 1.28 9.36 8.46
CA GLY A 79 2.31 9.37 7.41
C GLY A 79 3.52 8.47 7.66
N HIS A 80 3.54 7.67 8.71
CA HIS A 80 4.69 6.82 9.08
C HIS A 80 4.71 5.51 8.30
N VAL A 81 4.61 5.57 6.96
CA VAL A 81 4.51 4.41 6.06
C VAL A 81 5.73 3.50 6.19
N GLY A 82 6.95 4.06 6.27
CA GLY A 82 8.18 3.27 6.45
C GLY A 82 8.14 2.36 7.68
N LEU A 83 7.57 2.83 8.79
CA LEU A 83 7.39 2.01 10.01
C LEU A 83 6.35 0.90 9.82
N VAL A 84 5.33 1.12 8.99
CA VAL A 84 4.31 0.11 8.67
C VAL A 84 4.92 -0.97 7.78
N ILE A 85 5.75 -0.59 6.80
CA ILE A 85 6.50 -1.52 5.94
C ILE A 85 7.43 -2.39 6.80
N ALA A 86 8.24 -1.76 7.67
CA ALA A 86 9.16 -2.47 8.55
C ALA A 86 8.44 -3.46 9.49
N ASP A 87 7.37 -3.03 10.16
CA ASP A 87 6.54 -3.90 11.01
C ASP A 87 5.94 -5.06 10.20
N THR A 88 5.48 -4.80 8.97
CA THR A 88 4.90 -5.82 8.08
C THR A 88 5.93 -6.86 7.66
N ILE A 89 7.14 -6.44 7.30
CA ILE A 89 8.25 -7.35 6.98
C ILE A 89 8.58 -8.24 8.18
N ALA A 90 8.65 -7.67 9.39
CA ALA A 90 8.92 -8.42 10.60
C ALA A 90 7.86 -9.51 10.86
N VAL A 91 6.57 -9.18 10.68
CA VAL A 91 5.45 -10.12 10.83
C VAL A 91 5.46 -11.22 9.76
N CYS A 92 5.78 -10.87 8.52
CA CYS A 92 5.86 -11.87 7.45
C CYS A 92 7.03 -12.85 7.63
N LYS A 93 8.16 -12.41 8.18
CA LYS A 93 9.29 -13.30 8.49
C LYS A 93 8.91 -14.40 9.49
N SER A 94 7.99 -14.13 10.43
CA SER A 94 7.49 -15.14 11.37
C SER A 94 6.43 -16.08 10.80
N ALA A 95 5.85 -15.78 9.62
CA ALA A 95 4.71 -16.51 9.05
C ALA A 95 5.02 -17.33 7.77
N GLY A 96 6.27 -17.33 7.30
CA GLY A 96 6.70 -18.04 6.08
C GLY A 96 6.80 -17.17 4.82
N LYS A 97 7.52 -17.65 3.79
CA LYS A 97 8.01 -16.84 2.66
C LYS A 97 6.94 -16.35 1.66
N SER A 98 5.76 -16.98 1.58
CA SER A 98 4.75 -16.71 0.54
C SER A 98 3.91 -15.44 0.81
N SER A 99 3.55 -15.18 2.06
CA SER A 99 2.85 -13.96 2.48
C SER A 99 3.74 -12.71 2.40
N LEU A 100 5.06 -12.88 2.50
CA LEU A 100 6.05 -11.81 2.41
C LEU A 100 6.09 -11.15 1.02
N LYS A 101 6.06 -11.93 -0.07
CA LYS A 101 6.17 -11.39 -1.45
C LYS A 101 5.00 -10.48 -1.82
N ARG A 102 3.77 -10.87 -1.49
CA ARG A 102 2.56 -10.07 -1.78
C ARG A 102 2.50 -8.80 -0.93
N SER A 103 2.89 -8.90 0.35
CA SER A 103 2.87 -7.77 1.29
C SER A 103 3.86 -6.69 0.94
N VAL A 104 5.09 -7.11 0.61
CA VAL A 104 6.17 -6.17 0.28
C VAL A 104 5.87 -5.50 -1.06
N ASN A 105 5.35 -6.23 -2.06
CA ASN A 105 5.05 -5.66 -3.37
C ASN A 105 3.98 -4.56 -3.29
N ILE A 106 2.89 -4.81 -2.55
CA ILE A 106 1.82 -3.82 -2.34
C ILE A 106 2.36 -2.61 -1.56
N LEU A 107 3.03 -2.82 -0.42
CA LEU A 107 3.44 -1.71 0.44
C LEU A 107 4.66 -0.92 -0.09
N SER A 108 5.54 -1.54 -0.89
CA SER A 108 6.72 -0.89 -1.49
C SER A 108 6.37 0.20 -2.51
N ARG A 109 5.13 0.20 -3.02
CA ARG A 109 4.62 1.22 -3.94
C ARG A 109 3.94 2.39 -3.24
N ILE A 110 3.87 2.39 -1.91
CA ILE A 110 3.39 3.55 -1.16
C ILE A 110 4.51 4.60 -1.18
N LYS A 111 4.41 5.57 -2.10
CA LYS A 111 5.20 6.80 -2.02
C LYS A 111 4.55 7.71 -0.98
N THR A 112 5.30 8.10 0.05
CA THR A 112 4.94 9.24 0.90
C THR A 112 5.49 10.51 0.27
N GLU A 113 4.63 11.52 0.17
CA GLU A 113 5.01 12.90 -0.20
C GLU A 113 6.06 13.48 0.76
#